data_AF-A0A0S8JNM6-F1
#
_entry.id   AF-A0A0S8JNM6-F1
#
_cell.length_a   1.000
_cell.length_b   1.000
_cell.length_c   1.000
_cell.angle_alpha   90.00
_cell.angle_beta   90.00
_cell.angle_gamma   90.00
#
_symmetry.space_group_name_H-M   'P 1'
#
loop_
_entity.id
_entity.type
_entity.pdbx_description
1 polymer ?
#
loop_
_entity_poly.entity_id
_entity_poly.type
_entity_poly.pdbx_seq_one_letter_code
_entity_poly.pdbx_strand_id
1 'polypeptide(L)'
;MRRAPSREKRPRGYSFLEVLISLVILLGGIMAIIAYFPNALRANDRAVMLSEAALLAQRKAEEIRRDSDQARTLIAAVRNLTVPTAPIVCPSNRNLAYRFSGISLLDPVDDPGDPRDDHGVARVIVQYAESYRPGDDILYELRFDE
;
A
#
# COMPACT_ATOMS: atom_id res chain seq x y z
N MET A 1 -40.00 48.80 45.10
CA MET A 1 -39.11 48.05 44.18
C MET A 1 -39.89 47.66 42.92
N ARG A 2 -39.62 48.27 41.76
CA ARG A 2 -40.22 47.87 40.46
C ARG A 2 -39.18 47.08 39.67
N ARG A 3 -39.47 45.82 39.34
CA ARG A 3 -38.64 45.00 38.43
C ARG A 3 -38.79 45.55 37.00
N ALA A 4 -37.67 45.81 36.35
CA ALA A 4 -37.65 46.17 34.93
C ALA A 4 -38.07 44.96 34.08
N PRO A 5 -38.85 45.15 33.00
CA PRO A 5 -39.28 44.06 32.13
C PRO A 5 -38.06 43.50 31.36
N SER A 6 -37.85 42.19 31.48
CA SER A 6 -36.91 41.45 30.66
C SER A 6 -37.34 41.51 29.20
N ARG A 7 -36.58 42.22 28.39
CA ARG A 7 -36.81 42.39 26.95
C ARG A 7 -36.59 41.02 26.27
N GLU A 8 -37.68 40.31 25.99
CA GLU A 8 -37.63 39.10 25.18
C GLU A 8 -37.04 39.43 23.81
N LYS A 9 -35.88 38.85 23.51
CA LYS A 9 -35.28 38.93 22.18
C LYS A 9 -36.16 38.12 21.24
N ARG A 10 -36.92 38.79 20.38
CA ARG A 10 -37.67 38.12 19.30
C ARG A 10 -36.69 37.37 18.40
N PRO A 11 -36.96 36.10 18.04
CA PRO A 11 -36.12 35.36 17.12
C PRO A 11 -36.16 36.06 15.76
N ARG A 12 -34.99 36.46 15.25
CA ARG A 12 -34.84 36.94 13.88
C ARG A 12 -34.87 35.72 12.96
N GLY A 13 -35.86 35.66 12.06
CA GLY A 13 -35.90 34.65 11.01
C GLY A 13 -34.79 34.89 9.99
N TYR A 14 -34.35 33.82 9.33
CA TYR A 14 -33.36 33.89 8.26
C TYR A 14 -33.93 34.61 7.03
N SER A 15 -33.13 35.45 6.40
CA SER A 15 -33.49 36.05 5.11
C SER A 15 -33.39 35.02 3.98
N PHE A 16 -34.17 35.21 2.92
CA PHE A 16 -34.09 34.34 1.73
C PHE A 16 -32.68 34.29 1.13
N LEU A 17 -31.97 35.41 1.18
CA LEU A 17 -30.57 35.50 0.74
C LEU A 17 -29.64 34.63 1.60
N GLU A 18 -29.80 34.64 2.93
CA GLU A 18 -29.02 33.78 3.83
C GLU A 18 -29.28 32.30 3.55
N VAL A 19 -30.52 31.92 3.27
CA VAL A 19 -30.87 30.54 2.89
C VAL A 19 -30.21 30.16 1.56
N LEU A 20 -30.25 31.04 0.56
CA LEU A 20 -29.61 30.81 -0.73
C LEU A 20 -28.09 30.63 -0.60
N ILE A 21 -27.44 31.51 0.16
CA ILE A 21 -25.98 31.43 0.41
C ILE A 21 -25.66 30.12 1.13
N SER A 22 -26.44 29.76 2.15
CA SER A 22 -26.25 28.51 2.89
C SER A 22 -26.40 27.28 1.97
N LEU A 23 -27.37 27.32 1.04
CA LEU A 23 -27.57 26.25 0.06
C LEU A 23 -26.39 26.11 -0.91
N VAL A 24 -25.86 27.23 -1.40
CA VAL A 24 -24.69 27.22 -2.30
C VAL A 24 -23.45 26.67 -1.58
N ILE A 25 -23.21 27.09 -0.34
CA ILE A 25 -22.10 26.56 0.48
C ILE A 25 -22.26 25.07 0.72
N LEU A 26 -23.49 24.62 1.06
CA LEU A 26 -23.78 23.20 1.27
C LEU A 26 -23.52 22.37 0.02
N LEU A 27 -24.00 22.82 -1.15
CA LEU A 27 -23.79 22.14 -2.42
C LEU A 27 -22.32 22.10 -2.81
N GLY A 28 -21.59 23.20 -2.61
CA GLY A 28 -20.14 23.24 -2.81
C GLY A 28 -19.39 22.24 -1.93
N GLY A 29 -19.77 22.15 -0.65
CA GLY A 29 -19.21 21.17 0.29
C GLY A 29 -19.48 19.72 -0.13
N ILE A 30 -20.71 19.41 -0.54
CA ILE A 30 -21.08 18.06 -1.02
C ILE A 30 -20.27 17.69 -2.26
N MET A 31 -20.12 18.60 -3.22
CA MET A 31 -19.32 18.36 -4.43
C MET A 31 -17.85 18.09 -4.11
N ALA A 32 -17.27 18.82 -3.15
CA ALA A 32 -15.90 18.59 -2.71
C ALA A 32 -15.71 17.18 -2.10
N ILE A 33 -16.67 16.72 -1.29
CA ILE A 33 -16.64 15.37 -0.69
C ILE A 33 -16.75 14.29 -1.76
N ILE A 34 -17.70 14.43 -2.69
CA ILE A 34 -17.91 13.45 -3.78
C ILE A 34 -16.66 13.36 -4.65
N ALA A 35 -16.01 14.48 -4.95
CA ALA A 35 -14.79 14.50 -5.75
C ALA A 35 -13.61 13.81 -5.04
N TYR A 36 -13.54 13.87 -3.71
CA TYR A 36 -12.46 13.26 -2.92
C TYR A 36 -12.63 11.74 -2.73
N PHE A 37 -13.87 11.26 -2.68
CA PHE A 37 -14.19 9.87 -2.34
C PHE A 37 -13.47 8.80 -3.20
N PRO A 38 -13.37 8.91 -4.54
CA PRO A 38 -12.67 7.92 -5.35
C PRO A 38 -11.19 7.79 -5.03
N ASN A 39 -10.52 8.89 -4.66
CA ASN A 39 -9.10 8.88 -4.29
C ASN A 39 -8.88 8.14 -2.98
N ALA A 40 -9.78 8.32 -2.00
CA ALA A 40 -9.72 7.61 -0.74
C ALA A 40 -9.91 6.09 -0.93
N LEU A 41 -10.84 5.67 -1.79
CA LEU A 41 -11.03 4.24 -2.10
C LEU A 41 -9.79 3.62 -2.76
N ARG A 42 -9.23 4.28 -3.78
CA ARG A 42 -8.01 3.79 -4.45
C ARG A 42 -6.81 3.69 -3.51
N ALA A 43 -6.70 4.62 -2.56
CA ALA A 43 -5.64 4.58 -1.55
C ALA A 43 -5.81 3.38 -0.61
N ASN A 44 -7.04 3.08 -0.18
CA ASN A 44 -7.33 1.90 0.64
C ASN A 44 -7.03 0.59 -0.09
N ASP A 45 -7.49 0.46 -1.35
CA ASP A 45 -7.23 -0.75 -2.14
C ASP A 45 -5.72 -0.99 -2.31
N ARG A 46 -4.95 0.08 -2.55
CA ARG A 46 -3.49 0.01 -2.64
C ARG A 46 -2.86 -0.41 -1.31
N ALA A 47 -3.33 0.14 -0.19
CA ALA A 47 -2.82 -0.22 1.14
C ALA A 47 -3.08 -1.69 1.49
N VAL A 48 -4.26 -2.22 1.12
CA VAL A 48 -4.57 -3.66 1.26
C VAL A 48 -3.60 -4.50 0.44
N MET A 49 -3.41 -4.18 -0.84
CA MET A 49 -2.49 -4.93 -1.71
C MET A 49 -1.04 -4.91 -1.20
N LEU A 50 -0.55 -3.78 -0.69
CA LEU A 50 0.78 -3.68 -0.09
C LEU A 50 0.91 -4.54 1.18
N SER A 51 -0.13 -4.54 2.02
CA SER A 51 -0.14 -5.35 3.24
C SER A 51 -0.14 -6.86 2.92
N GLU A 52 -0.93 -7.27 1.94
CA GLU A 52 -0.96 -8.65 1.45
C GLU A 52 0.35 -9.05 0.77
N ALA A 53 0.98 -8.15 0.02
CA ALA A 53 2.28 -8.37 -0.60
C ALA A 53 3.38 -8.56 0.46
N ALA A 54 3.41 -7.72 1.50
CA ALA A 54 4.35 -7.85 2.61
C ALA A 54 4.15 -9.18 3.36
N LEU A 55 2.89 -9.54 3.65
CA LEU A 55 2.57 -10.81 4.31
C LEU A 55 2.96 -12.01 3.45
N LEU A 56 2.74 -11.95 2.13
CA LEU A 56 3.15 -12.99 1.19
C LEU A 56 4.67 -13.14 1.19
N ALA A 57 5.42 -12.04 1.13
CA ALA A 57 6.87 -12.07 1.15
C ALA A 57 7.40 -12.69 2.45
N GLN A 58 6.87 -12.27 3.60
CA GLN A 58 7.22 -12.83 4.92
C GLN A 58 6.92 -14.32 4.99
N ARG A 59 5.71 -14.74 4.56
CA ARG A 59 5.33 -16.14 4.55
C ARG A 59 6.28 -16.98 3.69
N LYS A 60 6.69 -16.48 2.52
CA LYS A 60 7.63 -17.20 1.64
C LYS A 60 9.04 -17.27 2.22
N ALA A 61 9.53 -16.21 2.85
CA ALA A 61 10.79 -16.25 3.57
C ALA A 61 10.76 -17.27 4.73
N GLU A 62 9.65 -17.32 5.48
CA GLU A 62 9.49 -18.29 6.58
C GLU A 62 9.29 -19.72 6.10
N GLU A 63 8.60 -19.94 4.98
CA GLU A 63 8.51 -21.27 4.33
C GLU A 63 9.92 -21.80 4.01
N ILE A 64 10.82 -20.94 3.51
CA ILE A 64 12.20 -21.31 3.23
C ILE A 64 12.99 -21.58 4.52
N ARG A 65 12.86 -20.73 5.55
CA ARG A 65 13.57 -20.86 6.82
C ARG A 65 13.19 -22.12 7.59
N ARG A 66 11.92 -22.52 7.50
CA ARG A 66 11.38 -23.68 8.24
C ARG A 66 12.04 -25.00 7.84
N ASP A 67 12.42 -25.16 6.59
CA ASP A 67 12.97 -26.41 6.06
C ASP A 67 14.48 -26.52 6.34
N SER A 68 14.88 -26.61 7.62
CA SER A 68 16.25 -26.42 8.13
C SER A 68 17.40 -26.98 7.28
N ASP A 69 17.28 -28.21 6.77
CA ASP A 69 18.35 -28.88 6.02
C ASP A 69 18.44 -28.41 4.56
N GLN A 70 17.28 -28.05 3.97
CA GLN A 70 17.21 -27.52 2.60
C GLN A 70 17.30 -26.00 2.58
N ALA A 71 16.97 -25.33 3.69
CA ALA A 71 16.91 -23.89 3.85
C ALA A 71 18.25 -23.26 3.47
N ARG A 72 19.36 -23.73 4.04
CA ARG A 72 20.70 -23.19 3.73
C ARG A 72 21.04 -23.30 2.25
N THR A 73 20.77 -24.45 1.64
CA THR A 73 21.04 -24.69 0.21
C THR A 73 20.18 -23.80 -0.67
N LEU A 74 18.90 -23.65 -0.32
CA LEU A 74 17.95 -22.85 -1.08
C LEU A 74 18.23 -21.35 -0.92
N ILE A 75 18.54 -20.88 0.28
CA ILE A 75 18.96 -19.49 0.54
C ILE A 75 20.24 -19.19 -0.24
N ALA A 76 21.26 -20.06 -0.18
CA ALA A 76 22.48 -19.89 -0.96
C ALA A 76 22.20 -19.87 -2.47
N ALA A 77 21.29 -20.72 -2.95
CA ALA A 77 20.87 -20.71 -4.35
C ALA A 77 20.21 -19.36 -4.72
N VAL A 78 19.31 -18.85 -3.88
CA VAL A 78 18.63 -17.56 -4.11
C VAL A 78 19.62 -16.40 -4.08
N ARG A 79 20.57 -16.36 -3.15
CA ARG A 79 21.63 -15.33 -3.09
C ARG A 79 22.43 -15.25 -4.38
N ASN A 80 22.68 -16.38 -5.02
CA ASN A 80 23.44 -16.44 -6.27
C ASN A 80 22.61 -16.14 -7.53
N LEU A 81 21.30 -15.88 -7.40
CA LEU A 81 20.45 -15.53 -8.55
C LEU A 81 20.71 -14.08 -8.98
N THR A 82 21.44 -13.92 -10.09
CA THR A 82 21.62 -12.62 -10.75
C THR A 82 20.49 -12.26 -11.71
N VAL A 83 19.67 -13.25 -12.09
CA VAL A 83 18.45 -13.08 -12.85
C VAL A 83 17.28 -13.56 -11.98
N PRO A 84 16.25 -12.74 -11.76
CA PRO A 84 15.09 -13.15 -10.98
C PRO A 84 14.42 -14.39 -11.56
N THR A 85 13.86 -15.24 -10.70
CA THR A 85 13.06 -16.37 -11.17
C THR A 85 11.82 -15.89 -11.93
N ALA A 86 11.24 -16.78 -12.73
CA ALA A 86 9.94 -16.53 -13.33
C ALA A 86 8.88 -16.20 -12.24
N PRO A 87 7.96 -15.26 -12.49
CA PRO A 87 6.90 -14.93 -11.54
C PRO A 87 5.99 -16.12 -11.28
N ILE A 88 5.75 -16.42 -10.01
CA ILE A 88 4.83 -17.48 -9.57
C ILE A 88 3.58 -16.82 -9.00
N VAL A 89 2.42 -17.09 -9.62
CA VAL A 89 1.13 -16.57 -9.16
C VAL A 89 0.79 -17.17 -7.80
N CYS A 90 0.41 -16.32 -6.85
CA CYS A 90 0.05 -16.76 -5.52
C CYS A 90 -1.33 -17.47 -5.53
N PRO A 91 -1.44 -18.73 -5.03
CA PRO A 91 -2.71 -19.45 -5.05
C PRO A 91 -3.81 -18.81 -4.20
N SER A 92 -3.45 -18.19 -3.07
CA SER A 92 -4.40 -17.55 -2.16
C SER A 92 -4.87 -16.18 -2.65
N ASN A 93 -4.05 -15.46 -3.42
CA ASN A 93 -4.44 -14.24 -4.10
C ASN A 93 -3.85 -14.20 -5.51
N ARG A 94 -4.70 -14.47 -6.51
CA ARG A 94 -4.32 -14.51 -7.94
C ARG A 94 -3.93 -13.16 -8.52
N ASN A 95 -4.15 -12.06 -7.79
CA ASN A 95 -3.74 -10.72 -8.20
C ASN A 95 -2.26 -10.47 -7.92
N LEU A 96 -1.62 -11.31 -7.08
CA LEU A 96 -0.22 -11.17 -6.69
C LEU A 96 0.61 -12.31 -7.27
N ALA A 97 1.84 -12.00 -7.63
CA ALA A 97 2.87 -12.95 -7.99
C ALA A 97 4.14 -12.66 -7.19
N TYR A 98 4.94 -13.70 -6.94
CA TYR A 98 6.22 -13.56 -6.27
C TYR A 98 7.34 -14.19 -7.10
N ARG A 99 8.57 -13.70 -6.90
CA ARG A 99 9.79 -14.24 -7.49
C ARG A 99 10.94 -14.14 -6.48
N PHE A 100 11.97 -14.94 -6.69
CA PHE A 100 13.19 -14.91 -5.88
C PHE A 100 14.33 -14.26 -6.67
N SER A 101 15.20 -13.55 -5.96
CA SER A 101 16.36 -12.87 -6.54
C SER A 101 17.47 -12.74 -5.50
N GLY A 102 18.72 -12.72 -5.97
CA GLY A 102 19.90 -12.34 -5.19
C GLY A 102 20.23 -10.85 -5.31
N ILE A 103 19.56 -10.13 -6.21
CA ILE A 103 19.72 -8.70 -6.48
C ILE A 103 18.40 -7.98 -6.23
N SER A 104 18.47 -6.74 -5.73
CA SER A 104 17.31 -5.85 -5.67
C SER A 104 16.83 -5.52 -7.08
N LEU A 105 15.51 -5.47 -7.27
CA LEU A 105 14.92 -4.99 -8.52
C LEU A 105 14.46 -3.54 -8.42
N LEU A 106 14.37 -2.99 -7.21
CA LEU A 106 14.14 -1.57 -6.99
C LEU A 106 15.42 -0.77 -7.27
N ASP A 107 16.56 -1.32 -6.83
CA ASP A 107 17.88 -0.70 -6.86
C ASP A 107 18.91 -1.73 -7.37
N PRO A 108 19.05 -1.93 -8.70
CA PRO A 108 19.88 -3.01 -9.25
C PRO A 108 21.39 -2.75 -9.23
N VAL A 109 21.81 -1.52 -8.90
CA VAL A 109 23.21 -1.11 -8.83
C VAL A 109 23.70 -1.32 -7.40
N ASP A 110 24.84 -2.00 -7.23
CA ASP A 110 25.47 -2.25 -5.92
C ASP A 110 26.25 -1.00 -5.50
N ASP A 111 25.66 -0.16 -4.66
CA ASP A 111 26.34 1.03 -4.15
C ASP A 111 27.06 0.67 -2.83
N PRO A 112 28.40 0.86 -2.73
CA PRO A 112 29.20 0.41 -1.58
C PRO A 112 28.86 1.01 -0.21
N GLY A 113 27.82 1.84 -0.11
CA GLY A 113 27.33 2.49 1.09
C GLY A 113 25.83 2.36 1.34
N ASP A 114 25.05 1.73 0.46
CA ASP A 114 23.64 1.44 0.72
C ASP A 114 23.43 -0.07 0.87
N PRO A 115 23.29 -0.58 2.11
CA PRO A 115 23.10 -2.01 2.30
C PRO A 115 21.84 -2.53 1.60
N ARG A 116 20.87 -1.69 1.21
CA ARG A 116 19.60 -2.10 0.59
C ARG A 116 19.79 -2.70 -0.79
N ASP A 117 20.76 -2.21 -1.54
CA ASP A 117 21.04 -2.66 -2.90
C ASP A 117 22.09 -3.79 -2.97
N ASP A 118 22.74 -4.11 -1.85
CA ASP A 118 23.73 -5.19 -1.69
C ASP A 118 23.41 -6.43 -2.53
N HIS A 119 24.33 -6.80 -3.42
CA HIS A 119 24.24 -8.04 -4.17
C HIS A 119 24.47 -9.27 -3.27
N GLY A 120 23.90 -10.41 -3.65
CA GLY A 120 24.12 -11.65 -2.91
C GLY A 120 23.28 -11.80 -1.65
N VAL A 121 22.23 -11.00 -1.47
CA VAL A 121 21.26 -11.13 -0.38
C VAL A 121 19.98 -11.77 -0.92
N ALA A 122 19.48 -12.78 -0.20
CA ALA A 122 18.29 -13.51 -0.63
C ALA A 122 17.06 -12.63 -0.47
N ARG A 123 16.29 -12.50 -1.55
CA ARG A 123 15.12 -11.63 -1.61
C ARG A 123 13.89 -12.37 -2.10
N VAL A 124 12.76 -12.03 -1.50
CA VAL A 124 11.43 -12.32 -2.05
C VAL A 124 10.86 -11.03 -2.58
N ILE A 125 10.57 -11.01 -3.88
CA ILE A 125 10.00 -9.85 -4.57
C ILE A 125 8.56 -10.18 -4.90
N VAL A 126 7.66 -9.30 -4.52
CA VAL A 126 6.22 -9.41 -4.76
C VAL A 126 5.76 -8.29 -5.67
N GLN A 127 4.94 -8.64 -6.65
CA GLN A 127 4.39 -7.75 -7.65
C GLN A 127 2.96 -8.16 -7.99
N TYR A 128 2.32 -7.38 -8.87
CA TYR A 128 1.06 -7.83 -9.47
C TYR A 128 1.30 -9.02 -10.41
N ALA A 129 0.34 -9.94 -10.41
CA ALA A 129 0.29 -10.99 -11.42
C ALA A 129 0.00 -10.37 -12.79
N GLU A 130 0.66 -10.89 -13.83
CA GLU A 130 0.54 -10.38 -15.20
C GLU A 130 -0.91 -10.44 -15.72
N SER A 131 -1.67 -11.45 -15.29
CA SER A 131 -3.09 -11.60 -15.58
C SER A 131 -4.00 -10.56 -14.95
N TYR A 132 -3.56 -9.91 -13.87
CA TYR A 132 -4.34 -8.91 -13.14
C TYR A 132 -3.94 -7.49 -13.54
N ARG A 133 -2.64 -7.20 -13.49
CA ARG A 133 -2.08 -5.93 -13.91
C ARG A 133 -0.72 -6.19 -14.57
N PRO A 134 -0.63 -6.12 -15.90
CA PRO A 134 0.64 -6.29 -16.59
C PRO A 134 1.58 -5.15 -16.23
N GLY A 135 2.83 -5.50 -15.97
CA GLY A 135 3.88 -4.59 -15.54
C GLY A 135 4.81 -5.25 -14.52
N ASP A 136 6.05 -4.79 -14.48
CA ASP A 136 7.05 -5.21 -13.48
C ASP A 136 7.06 -4.25 -12.27
N ASP A 137 5.92 -3.61 -11.98
CA ASP A 137 5.76 -2.76 -10.79
C ASP A 137 5.90 -3.63 -9.53
N ILE A 138 7.01 -3.44 -8.82
CA ILE A 138 7.30 -4.12 -7.56
C ILE A 138 6.43 -3.49 -6.47
N LEU A 139 5.67 -4.33 -5.77
CA LEU A 139 4.87 -3.92 -4.64
C LEU A 139 5.65 -3.97 -3.34
N TYR A 140 6.48 -5.00 -3.20
CA TYR A 140 7.24 -5.23 -1.98
C TYR A 140 8.48 -6.08 -2.25
N GLU A 141 9.58 -5.74 -1.60
CA GLU A 141 10.81 -6.53 -1.60
C GLU A 141 11.20 -6.83 -0.15
N LEU A 142 11.38 -8.11 0.16
CA LEU A 142 11.82 -8.57 1.47
C LEU A 142 13.17 -9.27 1.37
N ARG A 143 14.15 -8.73 2.09
CA ARG A 143 15.43 -9.40 2.36
C ARG A 143 15.26 -10.42 3.48
N PHE A 144 15.93 -11.56 3.38
CA PHE A 144 15.91 -12.57 4.42
C PHE A 144 17.25 -13.31 4.54
N ASP A 145 17.49 -13.81 5.75
CA ASP A 145 18.71 -14.51 6.16
C ASP A 145 19.93 -13.57 6.12
N GLU A 146 19.96 -12.59 7.02
CA GLU A 146 21.11 -11.72 7.31
C GLU A 146 21.78 -12.15 8.61
#